data_AF-A0A1F3LV29-F1
#
_entry.id   AF-A0A1F3LV29-F1
#
_cell.length_a   1.000
_cell.length_b   1.000
_cell.length_c   1.000
_cell.angle_alpha   90.00
_cell.angle_beta   90.00
_cell.angle_gamma   90.00
#
_symmetry.space_group_name_H-M   'P 1'
#
loop_
_entity.id
_entity.type
_entity.pdbx_description
1 polymer ?
#
loop_
_entity_poly.entity_id
_entity_poly.type
_entity_poly.pdbx_seq_one_letter_code
_entity_poly.pdbx_strand_id
1 'polypeptide(L)'
;MIHSLKIFTLISLFFLFKTVTAEAPAAKSAVSKFKIATPPADAAKIKVITIHTGNMTDRMDPNYLGMQLRLTNKGYYGLEAESGQPMTIRLYMNVNEPVDEKFLKSIVEQKELQMPVHGGGTKLVQINFQFLGLDKEIGTITRKEFLVRQFDTYSKKFSKNSEKWGGKNEAIYEMEYLGLDKPLVSRNIPALSSHLAQNEGFLGIETLINDKEEYAFRITYSRDVLDDNKIWDVLTKEKWTSVSSEGEIIQIDPKITFSKKGATISKQSAK
;
A
#
# COMPACT_ATOMS: atom_id res chain seq x y z
N MET A 1 -83.25 19.62 0.77
CA MET A 1 -83.41 20.96 0.14
C MET A 1 -82.40 21.89 0.81
N ILE A 2 -81.44 22.41 0.02
CA ILE A 2 -80.56 23.57 0.28
C ILE A 2 -79.47 23.45 1.37
N HIS A 3 -78.23 23.27 0.88
CA HIS A 3 -76.97 23.97 1.21
C HIS A 3 -76.83 24.70 2.56
N SER A 4 -75.76 24.39 3.30
CA SER A 4 -74.82 25.44 3.72
C SER A 4 -73.47 24.88 4.19
N LEU A 5 -72.44 25.50 3.65
CA LEU A 5 -71.00 25.30 3.80
C LEU A 5 -70.54 25.67 5.22
N LYS A 6 -69.86 24.76 5.93
CA LYS A 6 -69.06 25.12 7.11
C LYS A 6 -67.60 24.80 6.85
N ILE A 7 -66.85 25.88 6.64
CA ILE A 7 -65.40 25.94 6.61
C ILE A 7 -64.89 25.59 8.01
N PHE A 8 -64.09 24.54 8.14
CA PHE A 8 -63.29 24.26 9.33
C PHE A 8 -61.82 24.09 8.92
N THR A 9 -61.00 24.85 9.62
CA THR A 9 -59.57 25.07 9.51
C THR A 9 -58.78 23.76 9.54
N LEU A 10 -58.01 23.47 8.47
CA LEU A 10 -57.00 22.42 8.46
C LEU A 10 -55.71 22.98 9.10
N ILE A 11 -55.38 22.54 10.32
CA ILE A 11 -54.01 22.60 10.85
C ILE A 11 -53.41 21.22 10.60
N SER A 12 -52.79 21.04 9.44
CA SER A 12 -51.95 19.86 9.17
C SER A 12 -50.52 20.18 9.58
N LEU A 13 -50.12 19.63 10.73
CA LEU A 13 -48.78 19.59 11.24
C LEU A 13 -47.91 18.72 10.31
N PHE A 14 -47.27 19.32 9.31
CA PHE A 14 -46.26 18.63 8.50
C PHE A 14 -44.94 18.56 9.27
N PHE A 15 -44.69 17.41 9.90
CA PHE A 15 -43.34 17.01 10.31
C PHE A 15 -42.47 16.86 9.06
N LEU A 16 -41.59 17.83 8.84
CA LEU A 16 -40.57 17.75 7.80
C LEU A 16 -39.46 16.81 8.27
N PHE A 17 -39.60 15.51 8.02
CA PHE A 17 -38.47 14.58 8.07
C PHE A 17 -37.49 15.00 6.97
N LYS A 18 -36.43 15.73 7.34
CA LYS A 18 -35.23 15.82 6.50
C LYS A 18 -34.67 14.40 6.40
N THR A 19 -34.83 13.80 5.22
CA THR A 19 -34.04 12.65 4.82
C THR A 19 -32.57 13.05 4.91
N VAL A 20 -31.86 12.53 5.91
CA VAL A 20 -30.40 12.53 5.92
C VAL A 20 -30.01 11.66 4.74
N THR A 21 -29.69 12.30 3.61
CA THR A 21 -28.99 11.64 2.51
C THR A 21 -27.67 11.16 3.06
N ALA A 22 -27.52 9.85 3.18
CA ALA A 22 -26.25 9.21 3.47
C ALA A 22 -25.22 9.77 2.48
N GLU A 23 -24.20 10.42 3.01
CA GLU A 23 -23.06 10.89 2.25
C GLU A 23 -22.43 9.67 1.57
N ALA A 24 -22.37 9.68 0.24
CA ALA A 24 -21.66 8.65 -0.51
C ALA A 24 -20.23 8.55 0.04
N PRO A 25 -19.64 7.34 0.18
CA PRO A 25 -18.28 7.21 0.67
C PRO A 25 -17.38 8.08 -0.20
N ALA A 26 -16.71 9.06 0.43
CA ALA A 26 -15.80 9.97 -0.25
C ALA A 26 -14.89 9.15 -1.17
N ALA A 27 -14.92 9.44 -2.46
CA ALA A 27 -14.05 8.80 -3.43
C ALA A 27 -12.61 8.97 -2.91
N LYS A 28 -11.99 7.84 -2.54
CA LYS A 28 -10.64 7.83 -1.98
C LYS A 28 -9.73 8.49 -3.03
N SER A 29 -9.27 9.71 -2.75
CA SER A 29 -8.38 10.44 -3.65
C SER A 29 -7.23 9.52 -4.05
N ALA A 30 -6.86 9.52 -5.33
CA ALA A 30 -5.74 8.72 -5.79
C ALA A 30 -4.46 9.25 -5.13
N VAL A 31 -3.96 8.51 -4.13
CA VAL A 31 -2.71 8.81 -3.45
C VAL A 31 -1.58 8.12 -4.20
N SER A 32 -0.67 8.90 -4.79
CA SER A 32 0.59 8.37 -5.30
C SER A 32 1.61 8.34 -4.16
N LYS A 33 2.50 7.34 -4.15
CA LYS A 33 3.51 7.20 -3.10
C LYS A 33 4.87 6.89 -3.68
N PHE A 34 5.90 7.42 -3.05
CA PHE A 34 7.27 7.16 -3.43
C PHE A 34 8.14 7.00 -2.19
N LYS A 35 8.61 5.77 -1.95
CA LYS A 35 9.53 5.46 -0.85
C LYS A 35 10.95 5.86 -1.27
N ILE A 36 11.58 6.76 -0.51
CA ILE A 36 12.95 7.22 -0.72
C ILE A 36 13.94 6.28 -0.03
N ALA A 37 13.71 5.99 1.25
CA ALA A 37 14.55 5.15 2.10
C ALA A 37 13.73 4.45 3.19
N THR A 38 14.25 3.36 3.74
CA THR A 38 13.67 2.73 4.93
C THR A 38 14.19 3.43 6.18
N PRO A 39 13.33 3.90 7.09
CA PRO A 39 13.79 4.44 8.37
C PRO A 39 14.61 3.42 9.17
N PRO A 40 15.65 3.86 9.90
CA PRO A 40 16.40 3.01 10.83
C PRO A 40 15.48 2.26 11.82
N ALA A 41 15.88 1.07 12.26
CA ALA A 41 15.05 0.24 13.15
C ALA A 41 14.79 0.88 14.53
N ASP A 42 15.68 1.77 14.97
CA ASP A 42 15.59 2.53 16.22
C ASP A 42 14.82 3.86 16.07
N ALA A 43 14.34 4.18 14.87
CA ALA A 43 13.56 5.40 14.63
C ALA A 43 12.16 5.29 15.24
N ALA A 44 12.00 5.69 16.51
CA ALA A 44 10.70 5.65 17.18
C ALA A 44 9.64 6.57 16.54
N LYS A 45 10.07 7.68 15.93
CA LYS A 45 9.21 8.67 15.30
C LYS A 45 9.77 9.11 13.95
N ILE A 46 8.85 9.39 13.04
CA ILE A 46 9.08 9.94 11.70
C ILE A 46 8.37 11.29 11.65
N LYS A 47 9.11 12.35 11.28
CA LYS A 47 8.54 13.68 11.09
C LYS A 47 7.73 13.71 9.79
N VAL A 48 6.57 14.35 9.85
CA VAL A 48 5.70 14.58 8.70
C VAL A 48 5.53 16.07 8.50
N ILE A 49 5.82 16.55 7.30
CA ILE A 49 5.52 17.92 6.87
C ILE A 49 4.67 17.87 5.61
N THR A 50 3.86 18.90 5.40
CA THR A 50 2.99 19.01 4.23
C THR A 50 3.39 20.20 3.39
N ILE A 51 3.69 19.97 2.11
CA ILE A 51 3.94 21.03 1.14
C ILE A 51 2.87 21.01 0.05
N HIS A 52 2.64 22.15 -0.57
CA HIS A 52 1.72 22.31 -1.68
C HIS A 52 2.49 22.65 -2.94
N THR A 53 2.17 21.95 -4.03
CA THR A 53 2.88 22.09 -5.30
C THR A 53 1.92 22.36 -6.45
N GLY A 54 2.41 23.15 -7.41
CA GLY A 54 1.75 23.42 -8.69
C GLY A 54 2.48 22.73 -9.84
N ASN A 55 1.83 22.69 -11.00
CA ASN A 55 2.37 22.12 -12.25
C ASN A 55 2.79 20.64 -12.16
N MET A 56 2.22 19.87 -11.22
CA MET A 56 2.35 18.42 -11.16
C MET A 56 1.07 17.81 -11.74
N THR A 57 1.08 17.52 -13.03
CA THR A 57 -0.11 17.07 -13.79
C THR A 57 0.00 15.63 -14.28
N ASP A 58 1.21 15.08 -14.38
CA ASP A 58 1.45 13.70 -14.77
C ASP A 58 1.41 12.77 -13.54
N ARG A 59 0.95 11.55 -13.76
CA ARG A 59 0.97 10.47 -12.76
C ARG A 59 2.38 10.19 -12.22
N MET A 60 3.42 10.45 -13.01
CA MET A 60 4.82 10.21 -12.65
C MET A 60 5.46 11.38 -11.88
N ASP A 61 4.84 12.57 -11.84
CA ASP A 61 5.43 13.74 -11.21
C ASP A 61 5.81 13.54 -9.73
N PRO A 62 4.97 12.88 -8.89
CA PRO A 62 5.36 12.54 -7.53
C PRO A 62 6.62 11.66 -7.45
N ASN A 63 6.84 10.80 -8.44
CA ASN A 63 8.04 9.97 -8.50
C ASN A 63 9.28 10.78 -8.85
N TYR A 64 9.14 11.79 -9.72
CA TYR A 64 10.23 12.71 -10.03
C TYR A 64 10.61 13.54 -8.81
N LEU A 65 9.63 14.10 -8.08
CA LEU A 65 9.90 14.80 -6.83
C LEU A 65 10.56 13.88 -5.79
N GLY A 66 10.07 12.65 -5.66
CA GLY A 66 10.69 11.64 -4.80
C GLY A 66 12.13 11.33 -5.20
N MET A 67 12.43 11.28 -6.49
CA MET A 67 13.79 11.11 -7.01
C MET A 67 14.68 12.32 -6.73
N GLN A 68 14.19 13.55 -6.91
CA GLN A 68 14.94 14.77 -6.58
C GLN A 68 15.35 14.77 -5.10
N LEU A 69 14.41 14.46 -4.20
CA LEU A 69 14.69 14.33 -2.78
C LEU A 69 15.68 13.20 -2.48
N ARG A 70 15.53 12.02 -3.13
CA ARG A 70 16.46 10.89 -2.96
C ARG A 70 17.90 11.28 -3.30
N LEU A 71 18.11 12.01 -4.39
CA LEU A 71 19.45 12.41 -4.85
C LEU A 71 20.16 13.41 -3.91
N THR A 72 19.43 14.03 -2.99
CA THR A 72 20.04 14.95 -2.00
C THR A 72 20.77 14.20 -0.88
N ASN A 73 20.52 12.90 -0.71
CA ASN A 73 21.01 12.08 0.41
C ASN A 73 20.70 12.65 1.81
N LYS A 74 19.70 13.53 1.92
CA LYS A 74 19.17 14.01 3.19
C LYS A 74 18.24 12.97 3.84
N GLY A 75 17.88 13.19 5.09
CA GLY A 75 17.06 12.29 5.89
C GLY A 75 15.58 12.19 5.47
N TYR A 76 15.26 12.05 4.18
CA TYR A 76 13.90 11.80 3.70
C TYR A 76 13.65 10.30 3.51
N TYR A 77 12.49 9.83 3.96
CA TYR A 77 12.11 8.42 3.90
C TYR A 77 11.08 8.15 2.81
N GLY A 78 10.21 9.10 2.50
CA GLY A 78 9.25 8.94 1.40
C GLY A 78 8.28 10.10 1.29
N LEU A 79 7.37 9.97 0.35
CA LEU A 79 6.27 10.91 0.18
C LEU A 79 4.95 10.21 -0.16
N GLU A 80 3.86 10.91 0.11
CA GLU A 80 2.53 10.66 -0.43
C GLU A 80 2.03 11.93 -1.10
N ALA A 81 1.49 11.80 -2.30
CA ALA A 81 0.91 12.88 -3.07
C ALA A 81 -0.59 12.64 -3.21
N GLU A 82 -1.38 13.56 -2.66
CA GLU A 82 -2.83 13.58 -2.83
C GLU A 82 -3.17 14.42 -4.07
N SER A 83 -3.87 13.80 -5.01
CA SER A 83 -4.26 14.45 -6.26
C SER A 83 -5.12 15.69 -5.97
N GLY A 84 -4.75 16.83 -6.57
CA GLY A 84 -5.42 18.11 -6.39
C GLY A 84 -4.72 19.23 -7.16
N GLN A 85 -5.32 20.42 -7.20
CA GLN A 85 -4.70 21.64 -7.69
C GLN A 85 -4.96 22.77 -6.68
N PRO A 86 -4.00 23.10 -5.80
CA PRO A 86 -2.64 22.55 -5.72
C PRO A 86 -2.58 21.08 -5.30
N MET A 87 -1.51 20.37 -5.69
CA MET A 87 -1.25 19.02 -5.22
C MET A 87 -0.68 19.08 -3.81
N THR A 88 -1.20 18.26 -2.91
CA THR A 88 -0.74 18.20 -1.52
C THR A 88 0.24 17.05 -1.35
N ILE A 89 1.45 17.34 -0.91
CA ILE A 89 2.52 16.35 -0.71
C ILE A 89 2.82 16.25 0.78
N ARG A 90 2.60 15.07 1.35
CA ARG A 90 3.13 14.70 2.67
C ARG A 90 4.53 14.14 2.51
N LEU A 91 5.52 14.78 3.13
CA LEU A 91 6.89 14.32 3.18
C LEU A 91 7.18 13.67 4.53
N TYR A 92 7.79 12.49 4.48
CA TYR A 92 8.24 11.73 5.65
C TYR A 92 9.75 11.85 5.79
N MET A 93 10.23 12.30 6.94
CA MET A 93 11.65 12.59 7.16
C MET A 93 12.12 12.26 8.58
N ASN A 94 13.43 12.24 8.77
CA ASN A 94 14.08 12.09 10.06
C ASN A 94 13.64 13.24 10.99
N VAL A 95 13.33 12.92 12.24
CA VAL A 95 12.96 13.92 13.27
C VAL A 95 14.01 15.02 13.45
N ASN A 96 15.29 14.70 13.22
CA ASN A 96 16.41 15.62 13.35
C ASN A 96 16.75 16.36 12.05
N GLU A 97 16.20 15.95 10.89
CA GLU A 97 16.43 16.71 9.65
C GLU A 97 15.67 18.05 9.74
N PRO A 98 16.33 19.19 9.51
CA PRO A 98 15.69 20.50 9.60
C PRO A 98 14.63 20.69 8.52
N VAL A 99 13.56 21.40 8.86
CA VAL A 99 12.55 21.84 7.89
C VAL A 99 13.01 23.18 7.33
N ASP A 100 13.54 23.17 6.11
CA ASP A 100 14.05 24.35 5.41
C ASP A 100 13.19 24.62 4.17
N GLU A 101 12.34 25.63 4.26
CA GLU A 101 11.43 26.02 3.19
C GLU A 101 12.17 26.50 1.93
N LYS A 102 13.31 27.19 2.09
CA LYS A 102 14.12 27.65 0.95
C LYS A 102 14.73 26.46 0.22
N PHE A 103 15.21 25.48 0.97
CA PHE A 103 15.69 24.23 0.42
C PHE A 103 14.57 23.48 -0.31
N LEU A 104 13.42 23.25 0.34
CA LEU A 104 12.28 22.55 -0.27
C LEU A 104 11.82 23.22 -1.56
N LYS A 105 11.73 24.55 -1.58
CA LYS A 105 11.45 25.33 -2.78
C LYS A 105 12.49 25.07 -3.87
N SER A 106 13.77 25.11 -3.54
CA SER A 106 14.86 24.87 -4.52
C SER A 106 14.83 23.45 -5.12
N ILE A 107 14.37 22.47 -4.36
CA ILE A 107 14.23 21.08 -4.83
C ILE A 107 12.99 20.94 -5.73
N VAL A 108 11.84 21.45 -5.29
CA VAL A 108 10.61 21.39 -6.09
C VAL A 108 10.78 22.12 -7.42
N GLU A 109 11.38 23.32 -7.40
CA GLU A 109 11.42 24.20 -8.58
C GLU A 109 12.62 23.95 -9.53
N GLN A 110 13.36 22.85 -9.36
CA GLN A 110 14.38 22.47 -10.34
C GLN A 110 13.76 22.36 -11.74
N LYS A 111 14.55 22.71 -12.76
CA LYS A 111 14.11 22.64 -14.16
C LYS A 111 14.44 21.32 -14.83
N GLU A 112 15.40 20.59 -14.26
CA GLU A 112 15.91 19.36 -14.85
C GLU A 112 16.22 18.34 -13.76
N LEU A 113 15.88 17.09 -14.04
CA LEU A 113 16.22 15.93 -13.22
C LEU A 113 17.07 14.97 -14.06
N GLN A 114 18.27 14.66 -13.59
CA GLN A 114 19.10 13.60 -14.16
C GLN A 114 18.67 12.25 -13.56
N MET A 115 17.94 11.47 -14.36
CA MET A 115 17.49 10.15 -13.97
C MET A 115 18.53 9.08 -14.31
N PRO A 116 19.01 8.28 -13.35
CA PRO A 116 19.80 7.10 -13.66
C PRO A 116 19.02 6.12 -14.54
N VAL A 117 19.65 5.57 -15.58
CA VAL A 117 19.07 4.54 -16.44
C VAL A 117 19.80 3.21 -16.30
N HIS A 118 19.12 2.13 -16.68
CA HIS A 118 19.71 0.79 -16.69
C HIS A 118 20.93 0.77 -17.63
N GLY A 119 22.09 0.31 -17.14
CA GLY A 119 23.35 0.30 -17.90
C GLY A 119 24.34 1.43 -17.57
N GLY A 120 24.07 2.25 -16.54
CA GLY A 120 25.07 3.19 -15.99
C GLY A 120 25.10 4.59 -16.60
N GLY A 121 24.08 4.97 -17.38
CA GLY A 121 23.92 6.33 -17.91
C GLY A 121 22.89 7.17 -17.14
N THR A 122 22.64 8.38 -17.64
CA THR A 122 21.57 9.26 -17.16
C THR A 122 20.68 9.74 -18.30
N LYS A 123 19.38 9.84 -18.05
CA LYS A 123 18.40 10.51 -18.92
C LYS A 123 18.01 11.84 -18.28
N LEU A 124 18.08 12.92 -19.05
CA LEU A 124 17.58 14.23 -18.61
C LEU A 124 16.06 14.27 -18.73
N VAL A 125 15.38 14.68 -17.66
CA VAL A 125 13.94 14.92 -17.63
C VAL A 125 13.70 16.37 -17.31
N GLN A 126 12.98 17.06 -18.19
CA GLN A 126 12.56 18.45 -17.98
C GLN A 126 11.36 18.46 -17.02
N ILE A 127 11.43 19.30 -16.00
CA ILE A 127 10.43 19.45 -14.94
C ILE A 127 10.16 20.94 -14.70
N ASN A 128 8.95 21.28 -14.31
CA ASN A 128 8.54 22.68 -14.12
C ASN A 128 7.60 22.86 -12.92
N PHE A 129 7.77 22.01 -11.90
CA PHE A 129 6.97 22.07 -10.69
C PHE A 129 7.15 23.42 -10.00
N GLN A 130 6.10 23.82 -9.29
CA GLN A 130 6.05 25.07 -8.55
C GLN A 130 5.89 24.79 -7.07
N PHE A 131 6.67 25.45 -6.23
CA PHE A 131 6.46 25.41 -4.79
C PHE A 131 5.47 26.49 -4.38
N LEU A 132 4.35 26.09 -3.77
CA LEU A 132 3.28 27.02 -3.41
C LEU A 132 3.26 27.34 -1.91
N GLY A 133 3.78 26.43 -1.08
CA GLY A 133 3.93 26.68 0.35
C GLY A 133 4.19 25.42 1.16
N LEU A 134 4.48 25.66 2.44
CA LEU A 134 4.66 24.66 3.48
C LEU A 134 3.66 24.96 4.60
N ASP A 135 2.94 23.95 5.07
CA ASP A 135 2.08 24.09 6.23
C ASP A 135 2.90 24.30 7.50
N LYS A 136 2.38 25.12 8.42
CA LYS A 136 3.04 25.37 9.72
C LYS A 136 3.02 24.16 10.65
N GLU A 137 2.06 23.26 10.45
CA GLU A 137 1.89 22.08 11.27
C GLU A 137 2.94 21.04 10.94
N ILE A 138 3.63 20.54 11.97
CA ILE A 138 4.59 19.45 11.87
C ILE A 138 4.01 18.27 12.64
N GLY A 139 3.71 17.20 11.93
CA GLY A 139 3.21 15.95 12.49
C GLY A 139 4.33 14.97 12.80
N THR A 140 3.97 13.89 13.50
CA THR A 140 4.81 12.71 13.63
C THR A 140 3.99 11.44 13.50
N ILE A 141 4.59 10.41 12.89
CA ILE A 141 4.06 9.04 12.89
C ILE A 141 5.12 8.08 13.40
N THR A 142 4.72 6.87 13.79
CA THR A 142 5.64 5.78 14.12
C THR A 142 6.29 5.20 12.87
N ARG A 143 7.38 4.45 13.06
CA ARG A 143 8.03 3.70 11.98
C ARG A 143 7.10 2.67 11.35
N LYS A 144 6.37 1.87 12.15
CA LYS A 144 5.37 0.91 11.64
C LYS A 144 4.32 1.59 10.77
N GLU A 145 3.75 2.71 11.21
CA GLU A 145 2.76 3.46 10.42
C GLU A 145 3.33 3.92 9.08
N PHE A 146 4.57 4.43 9.06
CA PHE A 146 5.24 4.80 7.82
C PHE A 146 5.40 3.61 6.88
N LEU A 147 5.90 2.47 7.40
CA LEU A 147 6.12 1.26 6.59
C LEU A 147 4.82 0.74 6.00
N VAL A 148 3.74 0.70 6.79
CA VAL A 148 2.41 0.27 6.34
C VAL A 148 1.88 1.21 5.25
N ARG A 149 1.98 2.53 5.45
CA ARG A 149 1.53 3.52 4.45
C ARG A 149 2.28 3.41 3.11
N GLN A 150 3.58 3.16 3.17
CA GLN A 150 4.42 3.04 1.97
C GLN A 150 4.36 1.67 1.29
N PHE A 151 3.79 0.64 1.95
CA PHE A 151 3.77 -0.71 1.42
C PHE A 151 2.48 -1.02 0.65
N ASP A 152 2.61 -1.52 -0.58
CA ASP A 152 1.48 -2.04 -1.36
C ASP A 152 1.24 -3.50 -0.97
N THR A 153 0.25 -3.71 -0.09
CA THR A 153 -0.12 -5.05 0.37
C THR A 153 -0.83 -5.83 -0.74
N TYR A 154 -0.58 -7.13 -0.79
CA TYR A 154 -1.29 -8.09 -1.62
C TYR A 154 -2.10 -9.02 -0.70
N SER A 155 -3.31 -9.40 -1.10
CA SER A 155 -4.08 -10.42 -0.38
C SER A 155 -4.99 -11.18 -1.35
N LYS A 156 -5.01 -12.51 -1.24
CA LYS A 156 -5.88 -13.37 -2.05
C LYS A 156 -6.25 -14.64 -1.28
N LYS A 157 -7.56 -14.93 -1.22
CA LYS A 157 -8.10 -16.21 -0.74
C LYS A 157 -8.27 -17.18 -1.91
N PHE A 158 -8.16 -18.47 -1.64
CA PHE A 158 -8.19 -19.53 -2.66
C PHE A 158 -9.50 -20.33 -2.57
N SER A 159 -10.54 -19.86 -3.28
CA SER A 159 -11.92 -20.37 -3.15
C SER A 159 -12.04 -21.89 -3.23
N LYS A 160 -11.38 -22.53 -4.22
CA LYS A 160 -11.42 -23.99 -4.39
C LYS A 160 -10.92 -24.75 -3.16
N ASN A 161 -9.82 -24.29 -2.54
CA ASN A 161 -9.31 -24.90 -1.32
C ASN A 161 -10.17 -24.52 -0.10
N SER A 162 -10.68 -23.29 -0.04
CA SER A 162 -11.57 -22.84 1.03
C SER A 162 -12.88 -23.63 1.11
N GLU A 163 -13.45 -24.06 -0.02
CA GLU A 163 -14.64 -24.92 -0.04
C GLU A 163 -14.39 -26.27 0.64
N LYS A 164 -13.20 -26.85 0.44
CA LYS A 164 -12.85 -28.16 1.00
C LYS A 164 -12.32 -28.09 2.43
N TRP A 165 -11.53 -27.05 2.75
CA TRP A 165 -10.70 -27.00 3.95
C TRP A 165 -10.97 -25.78 4.85
N GLY A 166 -11.68 -24.76 4.37
CA GLY A 166 -11.92 -23.52 5.11
C GLY A 166 -12.82 -23.72 6.33
N GLY A 167 -12.60 -22.90 7.36
CA GLY A 167 -13.37 -22.90 8.61
C GLY A 167 -13.13 -24.11 9.53
N LYS A 168 -12.21 -25.01 9.16
CA LYS A 168 -11.83 -26.19 9.94
C LYS A 168 -10.57 -25.89 10.76
N ASN A 169 -9.52 -26.70 10.60
CA ASN A 169 -8.28 -26.61 11.35
C ASN A 169 -7.29 -25.62 10.70
N GLU A 170 -7.68 -24.35 10.62
CA GLU A 170 -6.87 -23.31 9.97
C GLU A 170 -5.72 -22.79 10.84
N ALA A 171 -4.57 -22.57 10.22
CA ALA A 171 -3.43 -21.91 10.83
C ALA A 171 -2.78 -20.90 9.89
N ILE A 172 -1.89 -20.10 10.44
CA ILE A 172 -1.17 -19.04 9.72
C ILE A 172 0.32 -19.37 9.77
N TYR A 173 0.93 -19.49 8.60
CA TYR A 173 2.37 -19.57 8.44
C TYR A 173 2.90 -18.20 8.04
N GLU A 174 3.87 -17.68 8.77
CA GLU A 174 4.49 -16.37 8.50
C GLU A 174 5.96 -16.53 8.11
N MET A 175 6.40 -15.78 7.10
CA MET A 175 7.80 -15.70 6.69
C MET A 175 8.19 -14.27 6.34
N GLU A 176 9.30 -13.82 6.93
CA GLU A 176 9.92 -12.53 6.63
C GLU A 176 10.58 -12.58 5.24
N TYR A 177 10.43 -11.51 4.46
CA TYR A 177 11.00 -11.40 3.13
C TYR A 177 11.57 -10.00 2.88
N LEU A 178 12.91 -9.89 2.93
CA LEU A 178 13.59 -8.63 2.69
C LEU A 178 13.40 -8.16 1.24
N GLY A 179 12.94 -6.91 1.07
CA GLY A 179 12.73 -6.32 -0.24
C GLY A 179 11.40 -6.70 -0.89
N LEU A 180 10.44 -7.22 -0.13
CA LEU A 180 9.07 -7.48 -0.61
C LEU A 180 8.36 -6.21 -1.13
N ASP A 181 8.75 -5.04 -0.62
CA ASP A 181 8.32 -3.72 -1.08
C ASP A 181 8.92 -3.29 -2.43
N LYS A 182 9.93 -4.01 -2.93
CA LYS A 182 10.57 -3.69 -4.20
C LYS A 182 9.70 -4.17 -5.38
N PRO A 183 9.52 -3.35 -6.43
CA PRO A 183 8.76 -3.75 -7.62
C PRO A 183 9.24 -5.05 -8.28
N LEU A 184 10.53 -5.37 -8.21
CA LEU A 184 11.10 -6.62 -8.74
C LEU A 184 10.54 -7.88 -8.05
N VAL A 185 10.13 -7.75 -6.79
CA VAL A 185 9.52 -8.85 -6.03
C VAL A 185 8.01 -8.74 -6.08
N SER A 186 7.45 -7.56 -5.80
CA SER A 186 6.00 -7.39 -5.63
C SER A 186 5.19 -7.71 -6.89
N ARG A 187 5.73 -7.42 -8.09
CA ARG A 187 5.10 -7.76 -9.37
C ARG A 187 4.98 -9.27 -9.60
N ASN A 188 5.78 -10.08 -8.90
CA ASN A 188 5.81 -11.53 -9.03
C ASN A 188 4.98 -12.26 -7.97
N ILE A 189 4.44 -11.55 -6.97
CA ILE A 189 3.56 -12.14 -5.94
C ILE A 189 2.34 -12.87 -6.55
N PRO A 190 1.68 -12.36 -7.61
CA PRO A 190 0.58 -13.09 -8.25
C PRO A 190 0.97 -14.47 -8.78
N ALA A 191 2.21 -14.65 -9.27
CA ALA A 191 2.70 -15.95 -9.75
C ALA A 191 2.84 -16.95 -8.61
N LEU A 192 3.41 -16.52 -7.47
CA LEU A 192 3.44 -17.32 -6.25
C LEU A 192 2.03 -17.66 -5.76
N SER A 193 1.14 -16.66 -5.72
CA SER A 193 -0.24 -16.85 -5.28
C SER A 193 -0.99 -17.86 -6.15
N SER A 194 -0.80 -17.79 -7.47
CA SER A 194 -1.35 -18.78 -8.42
C SER A 194 -0.83 -20.18 -8.12
N HIS A 195 0.48 -20.31 -7.84
CA HIS A 195 1.07 -21.59 -7.47
C HIS A 195 0.49 -22.19 -6.20
N LEU A 196 0.41 -21.40 -5.13
CA LEU A 196 -0.16 -21.88 -3.87
C LEU A 196 -1.62 -22.31 -4.04
N ALA A 197 -2.40 -21.60 -4.86
CA ALA A 197 -3.80 -21.95 -5.14
C ALA A 197 -3.98 -23.31 -5.83
N GLN A 198 -2.95 -23.85 -6.50
CA GLN A 198 -2.99 -25.18 -7.12
C GLN A 198 -2.61 -26.33 -6.18
N ASN A 199 -2.09 -26.02 -4.99
CA ASN A 199 -1.69 -27.04 -4.02
C ASN A 199 -2.77 -27.18 -2.94
N GLU A 200 -3.08 -28.42 -2.54
CA GLU A 200 -4.11 -28.67 -1.51
C GLU A 200 -3.72 -28.06 -0.16
N GLY A 201 -4.72 -27.63 0.61
CA GLY A 201 -4.54 -27.15 1.97
C GLY A 201 -4.13 -25.68 2.09
N PHE A 202 -3.66 -25.03 1.02
CA PHE A 202 -3.44 -23.58 1.02
C PHE A 202 -4.76 -22.83 0.87
N LEU A 203 -5.08 -21.93 1.80
CA LEU A 203 -6.36 -21.22 1.86
C LEU A 203 -6.26 -19.76 1.42
N GLY A 204 -5.08 -19.17 1.53
CA GLY A 204 -4.82 -17.83 1.04
C GLY A 204 -3.40 -17.35 1.33
N ILE A 205 -3.05 -16.23 0.72
CA ILE A 205 -1.79 -15.54 0.92
C ILE A 205 -2.07 -14.05 1.12
N GLU A 206 -1.32 -13.41 2.01
CA GLU A 206 -1.25 -11.97 2.15
C GLU A 206 0.18 -11.48 2.37
N THR A 207 0.44 -10.21 2.08
CA THR A 207 1.67 -9.52 2.45
C THR A 207 1.38 -8.37 3.39
N LEU A 208 2.27 -8.17 4.37
CA LEU A 208 2.10 -7.15 5.40
C LEU A 208 3.43 -6.71 6.02
N ILE A 209 3.35 -5.73 6.92
CA ILE A 209 4.40 -5.39 7.90
C ILE A 209 4.05 -6.10 9.21
N ASN A 210 4.91 -7.01 9.69
CA ASN A 210 4.64 -7.80 10.88
C ASN A 210 4.93 -6.99 12.17
N ASP A 211 4.80 -7.64 13.33
CA ASP A 211 5.02 -6.98 14.63
C ASP A 211 6.47 -6.65 14.93
N LYS A 212 7.40 -7.25 14.19
CA LYS A 212 8.82 -6.88 14.22
C LYS A 212 9.15 -5.75 13.25
N GLU A 213 8.12 -5.15 12.63
CA GLU A 213 8.24 -4.13 11.59
C GLU A 213 9.03 -4.59 10.35
N GLU A 214 8.93 -5.89 10.04
CA GLU A 214 9.54 -6.51 8.87
C GLU A 214 8.47 -6.84 7.81
N TYR A 215 8.87 -6.79 6.54
CA TYR A 215 8.00 -7.24 5.46
C TYR A 215 7.83 -8.76 5.50
N ALA A 216 6.60 -9.25 5.43
CA ALA A 216 6.31 -10.67 5.54
C ALA A 216 5.24 -11.14 4.56
N PHE A 217 5.33 -12.41 4.17
CA PHE A 217 4.19 -13.18 3.67
C PHE A 217 3.50 -13.87 4.84
N ARG A 218 2.17 -13.86 4.83
CA ARG A 218 1.35 -14.78 5.62
C ARG A 218 0.56 -15.69 4.71
N ILE A 219 0.62 -16.97 5.01
CA ILE A 219 -0.10 -18.02 4.30
C ILE A 219 -1.11 -18.59 5.28
N THR A 220 -2.40 -18.46 4.95
CA THR A 220 -3.45 -19.17 5.68
C THR A 220 -3.56 -20.57 5.07
N TYR A 221 -3.58 -21.60 5.91
CA TYR A 221 -3.56 -22.98 5.47
C TYR A 221 -4.34 -23.91 6.41
N SER A 222 -4.68 -25.12 5.96
CA SER A 222 -5.28 -26.17 6.78
C SER A 222 -4.23 -27.13 7.34
N ARG A 223 -4.19 -27.27 8.67
CA ARG A 223 -3.34 -28.24 9.40
C ARG A 223 -3.70 -29.69 9.13
N ASP A 224 -4.87 -29.96 8.55
CA ASP A 224 -5.27 -31.32 8.19
C ASP A 224 -4.45 -31.86 7.01
N VAL A 225 -3.81 -30.97 6.24
CA VAL A 225 -3.05 -31.31 5.03
C VAL A 225 -1.59 -30.88 5.15
N LEU A 226 -1.36 -29.67 5.65
CA LEU A 226 -0.07 -29.00 5.62
C LEU A 226 0.51 -28.81 7.01
N ASP A 227 1.84 -28.77 7.04
CA ASP A 227 2.67 -28.37 8.17
C ASP A 227 3.80 -27.47 7.65
N ASP A 228 4.64 -26.96 8.53
CA ASP A 228 5.73 -26.04 8.18
C ASP A 228 6.72 -26.63 7.17
N ASN A 229 6.95 -27.96 7.19
CA ASN A 229 7.84 -28.61 6.22
C ASN A 229 7.18 -28.67 4.85
N LYS A 230 5.94 -29.14 4.76
CA LYS A 230 5.20 -29.24 3.49
C LYS A 230 5.00 -27.88 2.82
N ILE A 231 4.73 -26.84 3.62
CA ILE A 231 4.62 -25.47 3.10
C ILE A 231 5.96 -25.04 2.50
N TRP A 232 7.06 -25.26 3.24
CA TRP A 232 8.40 -24.91 2.77
C TRP A 232 8.75 -25.64 1.47
N ASP A 233 8.51 -26.95 1.41
CA ASP A 233 8.79 -27.78 0.24
C ASP A 233 8.05 -27.26 -1.01
N VAL A 234 6.79 -26.82 -0.86
CA VAL A 234 6.03 -26.21 -1.95
C VAL A 234 6.61 -24.88 -2.38
N LEU A 235 7.02 -24.02 -1.44
CA LEU A 235 7.58 -22.70 -1.74
C LEU A 235 8.93 -22.80 -2.46
N THR A 236 9.72 -23.84 -2.17
CA THR A 236 11.06 -24.04 -2.74
C THR A 236 11.10 -25.03 -3.90
N LYS A 237 9.96 -25.41 -4.48
CA LYS A 237 9.94 -26.26 -5.68
C LYS A 237 10.73 -25.62 -6.82
N GLU A 238 11.46 -26.45 -7.57
CA GLU A 238 12.21 -26.02 -8.76
C GLU A 238 11.32 -25.44 -9.87
N LYS A 239 10.06 -25.88 -9.92
CA LYS A 239 9.04 -25.40 -10.87
C LYS A 239 7.74 -25.10 -10.16
N TRP A 240 7.14 -23.96 -10.50
CA TRP A 240 5.82 -23.58 -10.02
C TRP A 240 4.75 -23.91 -11.05
N THR A 241 3.68 -24.50 -10.58
CA THR A 241 2.42 -24.68 -11.32
C THR A 241 1.63 -23.38 -11.34
N SER A 242 1.09 -22.95 -12.47
CA SER A 242 0.17 -21.81 -12.59
C SER A 242 -0.94 -22.14 -13.59
N VAL A 243 -2.00 -21.33 -13.61
CA VAL A 243 -3.05 -21.41 -14.64
C VAL A 243 -2.86 -20.27 -15.64
N SER A 244 -2.88 -20.58 -16.93
CA SER A 244 -2.80 -19.60 -18.02
C SER A 244 -4.10 -18.79 -18.13
N SER A 245 -4.10 -17.74 -18.95
CA SER A 245 -5.33 -17.00 -19.29
C SER A 245 -6.40 -17.87 -19.96
N GLU A 246 -5.98 -18.97 -20.60
CA GLU A 246 -6.82 -19.91 -21.32
C GLU A 246 -7.30 -21.07 -20.40
N GLY A 247 -6.93 -21.05 -19.12
CA GLY A 247 -7.33 -22.05 -18.14
C GLY A 247 -6.44 -23.28 -18.09
N GLU A 248 -5.36 -23.31 -18.87
CA GLU A 248 -4.42 -24.44 -18.91
C GLU A 248 -3.45 -24.43 -17.73
N ILE A 249 -3.12 -25.61 -17.22
CA ILE A 249 -2.09 -25.76 -16.20
C ILE A 249 -0.71 -25.71 -16.87
N ILE A 250 0.10 -24.73 -16.48
CA ILE A 250 1.45 -24.52 -16.98
C ILE A 250 2.48 -24.64 -15.86
N GLN A 251 3.74 -24.91 -16.23
CA GLN A 251 4.88 -24.82 -15.31
C GLN A 251 5.78 -23.63 -15.66
N ILE A 252 6.21 -22.90 -14.63
CA ILE A 252 7.08 -21.73 -14.74
C ILE A 252 8.23 -21.82 -13.74
N ASP A 253 9.33 -21.14 -14.03
CA ASP A 253 10.40 -20.95 -13.05
C ASP A 253 9.93 -20.09 -11.88
N PRO A 254 10.33 -20.41 -10.63
CA PRO A 254 10.11 -19.55 -9.47
C PRO A 254 10.59 -18.13 -9.75
N LYS A 255 9.69 -17.16 -9.54
CA LYS A 255 10.00 -15.73 -9.73
C LYS A 255 10.39 -15.03 -8.44
N ILE A 256 10.25 -15.74 -7.31
CA ILE A 256 10.63 -15.30 -5.96
C ILE A 256 11.36 -16.47 -5.32
N THR A 257 12.48 -16.19 -4.63
CA THR A 257 13.31 -17.21 -4.00
C THR A 257 13.30 -17.02 -2.49
N PHE A 258 13.05 -18.10 -1.76
CA PHE A 258 13.04 -18.08 -0.30
C PHE A 258 14.34 -18.65 0.24
N SER A 259 15.05 -17.87 1.07
CA SER A 259 16.32 -18.28 1.68
C SER A 259 16.19 -18.67 3.16
N LYS A 260 15.09 -18.28 3.81
CA LYS A 260 14.81 -18.58 5.22
C LYS A 260 13.42 -19.16 5.35
N LYS A 261 13.33 -20.24 6.10
CA LYS A 261 12.07 -20.88 6.45
C LYS A 261 11.34 -20.04 7.49
N GLY A 262 10.04 -19.82 7.25
CA GLY A 262 9.11 -19.27 8.22
C GLY A 262 8.60 -20.31 9.21
N ALA A 263 7.57 -19.94 9.97
CA ALA A 263 6.96 -20.83 10.95
C ALA A 263 5.46 -20.55 11.10
N THR A 264 4.73 -21.57 11.57
CA THR A 264 3.35 -21.35 12.00
C THR A 264 3.28 -20.51 13.26
N ILE A 265 2.55 -19.40 13.19
CA ILE A 265 2.30 -18.52 14.33
C ILE A 265 0.98 -18.90 15.01
N SER A 266 0.93 -18.79 16.34
CA SER A 266 -0.33 -18.84 17.07
C SER A 266 -1.21 -17.67 16.63
N LYS A 267 -2.47 -17.94 16.21
CA LYS A 267 -3.45 -16.87 15.92
C LYS A 267 -3.51 -15.94 17.14
N GLN A 268 -2.90 -14.76 17.05
CA GLN A 268 -3.19 -13.70 18.01
C GLN A 268 -4.61 -13.23 17.73
N SER A 269 -5.47 -13.31 18.73
CA SER A 269 -6.83 -12.77 18.68
C SER A 269 -6.74 -11.32 18.20
N ALA A 270 -7.37 -11.02 17.06
CA ALA A 270 -7.55 -9.64 16.63
C ALA A 270 -8.19 -8.87 17.80
N LYS A 271 -7.47 -7.90 18.34
CA LYS A 271 -8.03 -6.87 19.22
C LYS A 271 -8.50 -5.72 18.36
#